data_AF-M3ZH70-F1
#
_entry.id   AF-M3ZH70-F1
#
_cell.length_a   1.000
_cell.length_b   1.000
_cell.length_c   1.000
_cell.angle_alpha   90.00
_cell.angle_beta   90.00
_cell.angle_gamma   90.00
#
_symmetry.space_group_name_H-M   'P 1'
#
loop_
_entity.id
_entity.type
_entity.pdbx_description
1 polymer ?
#
loop_
_entity_poly.entity_id
_entity_poly.type
_entity_poly.pdbx_seq_one_letter_code
_entity_poly.pdbx_strand_id
1 'polypeptide(L)'
;MALLCYNKGCGEKFDPDKNKDDSCLFHPGVPIFHDALKGWSCCKKRTTDFSEFLSIKGCTRGRHSDTKPQEPLRPDVSSDKSEAKPASDREIIYQGPKSAEALQKERPSADQPMTKLPHKVSASLIQALEKLGLDRSAESEKKESEDVMHGTRCKNTGCKTVYEGPDTDMEVCTHHPGAPVFHEGYKYWSCCCIKTTDFNAFLDQKGCTTGKHRWVAKLDKKKVACRHDWHQTANTVVVTIYAKNSNPDFCSIEANPTVLVCQIQFENKIFKREFHFWGVIDPKQSSVNMVPSKVEITLRKANQVSWGKLEDPNYTPEPEPVDDDVVNDNQESQQPDWDIADDDISDSDEEWAYDTPQNKSQGGESEEQRKRREEQEVQNLKRKEVEEEMKRLMQEQKRAEEQRRKLEEQRREEEQEGYEDMPDLEDQEADVE
;
A
#
# COMPACT_ATOMS: atom_id res chain seq x y z
N MET A 1 -34.43 -47.75 10.97
CA MET A 1 -33.72 -46.45 10.99
C MET A 1 -32.97 -46.36 9.68
N ALA A 2 -33.17 -45.30 8.90
CA ALA A 2 -32.50 -45.17 7.61
C ALA A 2 -31.02 -44.80 7.82
N LEU A 3 -30.11 -45.67 7.37
CA LEU A 3 -28.66 -45.48 7.42
C LEU A 3 -28.18 -44.82 6.13
N LEU A 4 -27.10 -44.05 6.19
CA LEU A 4 -26.50 -43.43 5.01
C LEU A 4 -25.58 -44.43 4.30
N CYS A 5 -25.70 -44.54 2.97
CA CYS A 5 -24.80 -45.32 2.16
C CYS A 5 -23.49 -44.56 1.92
N TYR A 6 -22.37 -45.17 2.34
CA TYR A 6 -21.03 -44.62 2.13
C TYR A 6 -20.32 -45.16 0.88
N ASN A 7 -21.01 -45.95 0.05
CA ASN A 7 -20.46 -46.36 -1.24
C ASN A 7 -20.27 -45.14 -2.14
N LYS A 8 -19.12 -45.08 -2.82
CA LYS A 8 -18.70 -43.92 -3.62
C LYS A 8 -19.70 -43.66 -4.77
N GLY A 9 -20.33 -42.49 -4.76
CA GLY A 9 -21.31 -42.09 -5.79
C GLY A 9 -22.76 -42.53 -5.54
N CYS A 10 -23.09 -43.15 -4.39
CA CYS A 10 -24.47 -43.44 -4.00
C CYS A 10 -25.05 -42.36 -3.08
N GLY A 11 -24.55 -42.22 -1.85
CA GLY A 11 -24.97 -41.17 -0.91
C GLY A 11 -26.44 -41.23 -0.45
N GLU A 12 -27.17 -42.28 -0.81
CA GLU A 12 -28.59 -42.44 -0.47
C GLU A 12 -28.79 -43.01 0.95
N LYS A 13 -29.95 -42.73 1.55
CA LYS A 13 -30.35 -43.33 2.83
C LYS A 13 -31.10 -44.64 2.56
N PHE A 14 -30.73 -45.73 3.23
CA PHE A 14 -31.31 -47.05 3.04
C PHE A 14 -31.72 -47.69 4.37
N ASP A 15 -32.72 -48.57 4.34
CA ASP A 15 -33.08 -49.40 5.49
C ASP A 15 -32.31 -50.74 5.42
N PRO A 16 -31.60 -51.14 6.50
CA PRO A 16 -30.83 -52.40 6.52
C PRO A 16 -31.67 -53.63 6.19
N ASP A 17 -32.92 -53.66 6.66
CA ASP A 17 -33.84 -54.78 6.50
C ASP A 17 -34.39 -54.95 5.07
N LYS A 18 -34.21 -53.95 4.20
CA LYS A 18 -34.68 -53.93 2.80
C LYS A 18 -33.54 -53.86 1.78
N ASN A 19 -32.30 -54.03 2.21
CA ASN A 19 -31.10 -53.88 1.37
C ASN A 19 -30.84 -55.12 0.49
N LYS A 20 -31.27 -55.04 -0.78
CA LYS A 20 -31.08 -56.11 -1.79
C LYS A 20 -29.74 -55.93 -2.51
N ASP A 21 -29.27 -56.99 -3.18
CA ASP A 21 -28.00 -57.01 -3.91
C ASP A 21 -27.92 -56.05 -5.11
N ASP A 22 -29.04 -55.49 -5.55
CA ASP A 22 -29.10 -54.52 -6.66
C ASP A 22 -29.54 -53.11 -6.25
N SER A 23 -29.65 -52.83 -4.94
CA SER A 23 -30.23 -51.58 -4.44
C SER A 23 -29.33 -50.35 -4.57
N CYS A 24 -28.00 -50.53 -4.56
CA CYS A 24 -27.03 -49.44 -4.60
C CYS A 24 -26.33 -49.35 -5.96
N LEU A 25 -26.21 -48.14 -6.52
CA LEU A 25 -25.33 -47.86 -7.67
C LEU A 25 -24.10 -47.08 -7.20
N PHE A 26 -22.92 -47.66 -7.35
CA PHE A 26 -21.68 -47.07 -6.86
C PHE A 26 -20.48 -47.31 -7.79
N HIS A 27 -19.40 -46.58 -7.56
CA HIS A 27 -18.12 -46.76 -8.21
C HIS A 27 -17.18 -47.58 -7.32
N PRO A 28 -16.74 -48.79 -7.73
CA PRO A 28 -15.73 -49.55 -7.00
C PRO A 28 -14.31 -48.95 -7.19
N GLY A 29 -14.12 -48.12 -8.23
CA GLY A 29 -12.86 -47.47 -8.52
C GLY A 29 -12.58 -46.24 -7.64
N VAL A 30 -11.32 -45.82 -7.65
CA VAL A 30 -10.88 -44.53 -7.09
C VAL A 30 -11.08 -43.39 -8.10
N PRO A 31 -11.33 -42.15 -7.64
CA PRO A 31 -11.24 -40.95 -8.46
C PRO A 31 -9.85 -40.83 -9.11
N ILE A 32 -9.82 -40.53 -10.41
CA ILE A 32 -8.60 -40.26 -11.17
C ILE A 32 -8.67 -38.86 -11.76
N PHE A 33 -7.57 -38.11 -11.63
CA PHE A 33 -7.43 -36.75 -12.14
C PHE A 33 -6.12 -36.68 -12.95
N HIS A 34 -6.22 -36.68 -14.28
CA HIS A 34 -5.06 -36.61 -15.18
C HIS A 34 -5.41 -35.79 -16.43
N ASP A 35 -4.49 -34.96 -16.93
CA ASP A 35 -4.66 -34.11 -18.13
C ASP A 35 -5.95 -33.26 -18.13
N ALA A 36 -6.23 -32.58 -17.02
CA ALA A 36 -7.44 -31.78 -16.79
C ALA A 36 -8.78 -32.55 -16.86
N LEU A 37 -8.73 -33.87 -17.06
CA LEU A 37 -9.87 -34.78 -17.09
C LEU A 37 -10.03 -35.45 -15.73
N LYS A 38 -11.27 -35.51 -15.28
CA LYS A 38 -11.71 -36.07 -14.00
C LYS A 38 -12.59 -37.27 -14.29
N GLY A 39 -12.37 -38.38 -13.61
CA GLY A 39 -13.14 -39.60 -13.85
C GLY A 39 -12.97 -40.62 -12.74
N TRP A 40 -13.67 -41.74 -12.87
CA TRP A 40 -13.52 -42.88 -11.97
C TRP A 40 -12.69 -43.94 -12.68
N SER A 41 -11.73 -44.58 -12.01
CA SER A 41 -10.92 -45.65 -12.61
C SER A 41 -11.74 -46.85 -13.12
N CYS A 42 -12.95 -47.06 -12.58
CA CYS A 42 -13.90 -48.08 -13.04
C CYS A 42 -14.74 -47.65 -14.25
N CYS A 43 -14.67 -46.39 -14.68
CA CYS A 43 -15.49 -45.82 -15.74
C CYS A 43 -14.64 -45.21 -16.85
N LYS A 44 -15.10 -45.32 -18.10
CA LYS A 44 -14.47 -44.64 -19.24
C LYS A 44 -14.89 -43.17 -19.37
N LYS A 45 -15.99 -42.76 -18.70
CA LYS A 45 -16.47 -41.36 -18.71
C LYS A 45 -15.48 -40.46 -17.98
N ARG A 46 -15.06 -39.40 -18.67
CA ARG A 46 -14.15 -38.37 -18.17
C ARG A 46 -14.77 -37.00 -18.44
N THR A 47 -14.70 -36.11 -17.47
CA THR A 47 -15.26 -34.76 -17.55
C THR A 47 -14.18 -33.74 -17.22
N THR A 48 -14.23 -32.57 -17.84
CA THR A 48 -13.33 -31.45 -17.49
C THR A 48 -13.89 -30.67 -16.30
N ASP A 49 -15.21 -30.67 -16.12
CA ASP A 49 -15.90 -30.03 -15.00
C ASP A 49 -15.98 -30.91 -13.75
N PHE A 50 -15.85 -30.27 -12.57
CA PHE A 50 -15.86 -30.94 -11.27
C PHE A 50 -17.27 -31.30 -10.79
N SER A 51 -18.27 -30.47 -11.12
CA SER A 51 -19.67 -30.73 -10.75
C SER A 51 -20.23 -31.89 -11.58
N GLU A 52 -19.86 -31.96 -12.85
CA GLU A 52 -20.19 -33.08 -13.73
C GLU A 52 -19.54 -34.39 -13.25
N PHE A 53 -18.29 -34.34 -12.75
CA PHE A 53 -17.59 -35.50 -12.19
C PHE A 53 -18.30 -36.09 -10.96
N LEU A 54 -18.74 -35.24 -10.02
CA LEU A 54 -19.51 -35.68 -8.84
C LEU A 54 -20.87 -36.26 -9.22
N SER A 55 -21.42 -35.82 -10.35
CA SER A 55 -22.71 -36.27 -10.88
C SER A 55 -22.63 -37.58 -11.69
N ILE A 56 -21.42 -38.14 -11.89
CA ILE A 56 -21.26 -39.43 -12.59
C ILE A 56 -21.88 -40.54 -11.74
N LYS A 57 -23.03 -41.06 -12.18
CA LYS A 57 -23.72 -42.20 -11.54
C LYS A 57 -22.81 -43.43 -11.45
N GLY A 58 -22.92 -44.17 -10.35
CA GLY A 58 -22.20 -45.42 -10.11
C GLY A 58 -22.31 -46.43 -11.25
N CYS A 59 -21.20 -47.10 -11.59
CA CYS A 59 -21.16 -48.10 -12.66
C CYS A 59 -21.46 -49.53 -12.23
N THR A 60 -21.50 -49.80 -10.92
CA THR A 60 -21.68 -51.15 -10.38
C THR A 60 -22.89 -51.19 -9.44
N ARG A 61 -23.68 -52.26 -9.55
CA ARG A 61 -24.80 -52.55 -8.65
C ARG A 61 -24.34 -53.41 -7.48
N GLY A 62 -24.86 -53.14 -6.29
CA GLY A 62 -24.55 -53.92 -5.09
C GLY A 62 -25.46 -53.55 -3.92
N ARG A 63 -25.09 -54.03 -2.73
CA ARG A 63 -25.75 -53.64 -1.47
C ARG A 63 -25.23 -52.29 -0.99
N HIS A 64 -26.09 -51.51 -0.34
CA HIS A 64 -25.64 -50.31 0.37
C HIS A 64 -24.75 -50.70 1.55
N SER A 65 -23.74 -49.88 1.85
CA SER A 65 -22.83 -50.05 2.98
C SER A 65 -22.95 -48.86 3.93
N ASP A 66 -23.16 -49.15 5.21
CA ASP A 66 -23.15 -48.18 6.32
C ASP A 66 -21.75 -47.98 6.91
N THR A 67 -20.77 -48.76 6.45
CA THR A 67 -19.38 -48.63 6.89
C THR A 67 -18.74 -47.44 6.18
N LYS A 68 -18.50 -46.34 6.91
CA LYS A 68 -17.69 -45.21 6.42
C LYS A 68 -16.30 -45.74 6.04
N PRO A 69 -15.89 -45.70 4.76
CA PRO A 69 -14.53 -46.05 4.38
C PRO A 69 -13.56 -45.21 5.21
N GLN A 70 -12.57 -45.84 5.82
CA GLN A 70 -11.49 -45.10 6.47
C GLN A 70 -10.90 -44.16 5.43
N GLU A 71 -10.86 -42.87 5.76
CA GLU A 71 -10.11 -41.90 4.94
C GLU A 71 -8.70 -42.49 4.81
N PRO A 72 -8.16 -42.63 3.59
CA PRO A 72 -6.78 -43.06 3.44
C PRO A 72 -5.95 -42.08 4.25
N LEU A 73 -5.42 -42.57 5.38
CA LEU A 73 -4.48 -41.84 6.20
C LEU A 73 -3.38 -41.40 5.24
N ARG A 74 -3.19 -40.08 5.13
CA ARG A 74 -2.03 -39.53 4.46
C ARG A 74 -0.83 -40.29 5.01
N PRO A 75 0.00 -40.94 4.16
CA PRO A 75 1.10 -41.74 4.68
C PRO A 75 1.96 -40.90 5.61
N ASP A 76 1.97 -41.26 6.89
CA ASP A 76 2.89 -40.75 7.89
C ASP A 76 4.29 -41.17 7.46
N VAL A 77 5.09 -40.22 6.98
CA VAL A 77 6.51 -40.44 6.70
C VAL A 77 7.29 -40.37 8.01
N SER A 78 7.26 -41.48 8.77
CA SER A 78 8.22 -41.73 9.83
C SER A 78 9.62 -41.84 9.21
N SER A 79 10.51 -40.95 9.62
CA SER A 79 11.92 -41.01 9.27
C SER A 79 12.59 -42.10 10.09
N ASP A 80 12.96 -43.22 9.46
CA ASP A 80 14.09 -44.00 9.96
C ASP A 80 14.95 -44.55 8.83
N LYS A 81 16.25 -44.52 9.06
CA LYS A 81 17.31 -44.48 8.06
C LYS A 81 18.01 -45.83 8.02
N SER A 82 17.88 -46.58 6.92
CA SER A 82 18.86 -47.63 6.59
C SER A 82 18.88 -47.98 5.09
N GLU A 83 19.91 -47.44 4.44
CA GLU A 83 20.73 -48.03 3.36
C GLU A 83 20.07 -48.70 2.13
N ALA A 84 19.99 -47.93 1.02
CA ALA A 84 20.56 -48.28 -0.29
C ALA A 84 20.22 -47.21 -1.36
N LYS A 85 21.18 -46.86 -2.23
CA LYS A 85 21.03 -46.18 -3.52
C LYS A 85 21.82 -47.00 -4.56
N PRO A 86 21.64 -46.88 -5.90
CA PRO A 86 20.97 -45.77 -6.62
C PRO A 86 20.09 -46.19 -7.83
N ALA A 87 19.12 -45.36 -8.19
CA ALA A 87 18.86 -44.95 -9.59
C ALA A 87 17.85 -43.80 -9.60
N SER A 88 17.99 -42.94 -10.59
CA SER A 88 17.25 -41.70 -10.83
C SER A 88 15.73 -41.88 -10.88
N ASP A 89 15.03 -41.30 -9.91
CA ASP A 89 13.81 -40.57 -10.20
C ASP A 89 13.72 -39.40 -9.21
N ARG A 90 13.61 -38.18 -9.72
CA ARG A 90 13.38 -37.01 -8.88
C ARG A 90 11.88 -37.05 -8.58
N GLU A 91 11.49 -37.62 -7.44
CA GLU A 91 10.15 -37.39 -6.89
C GLU A 91 9.96 -35.88 -6.73
N ILE A 92 9.23 -35.28 -7.66
CA ILE A 92 8.74 -33.90 -7.55
C ILE A 92 7.59 -33.97 -6.56
N ILE A 93 7.90 -33.86 -5.27
CA ILE A 93 6.91 -33.64 -4.23
C ILE A 93 6.26 -32.28 -4.50
N TYR A 94 5.08 -32.26 -5.11
CA TYR A 94 4.29 -31.05 -5.28
C TYR A 94 3.74 -30.63 -3.92
N GLN A 95 4.53 -29.86 -3.17
CA GLN A 95 4.02 -29.11 -2.04
C GLN A 95 3.09 -28.03 -2.58
N GLY A 96 1.79 -28.16 -2.34
CA GLY A 96 0.85 -27.08 -2.58
C GLY A 96 1.31 -25.82 -1.84
N PRO A 97 1.07 -24.61 -2.38
CA PRO A 97 1.45 -23.38 -1.70
C PRO A 97 0.82 -23.34 -0.30
N LYS A 98 1.64 -23.02 0.72
CA LYS A 98 1.18 -22.84 2.10
C LYS A 98 -0.06 -21.93 2.12
N SER A 99 -1.10 -22.32 2.87
CA SER A 99 -2.31 -21.50 2.97
C SER A 99 -2.00 -20.12 3.54
N ALA A 100 -2.77 -19.10 3.14
CA ALA A 100 -2.58 -17.72 3.61
C ALA A 100 -2.64 -17.62 5.15
N GLU A 101 -3.45 -18.45 5.81
CA GLU A 101 -3.59 -18.51 7.26
C GLU A 101 -2.35 -19.07 7.97
N ALA A 102 -1.68 -20.08 7.38
CA ALA A 102 -0.43 -20.60 7.92
C ALA A 102 0.70 -19.57 7.80
N LEU A 103 0.70 -18.80 6.70
CA LEU A 103 1.67 -17.74 6.47
C LEU A 103 1.47 -16.53 7.39
N GLN A 104 0.23 -16.22 7.78
CA GLN A 104 -0.07 -15.21 8.79
C GLN A 104 0.35 -15.66 10.20
N LYS A 105 0.20 -16.95 10.54
CA LYS A 105 0.64 -17.50 11.83
C LYS A 105 2.16 -17.57 11.98
N GLU A 106 2.88 -17.82 10.88
CA GLU A 106 4.35 -17.83 10.85
C GLU A 106 4.97 -16.43 10.69
N ARG A 107 4.16 -15.36 10.70
CA ARG A 107 4.61 -13.99 10.48
C ARG A 107 5.55 -13.55 11.62
N PRO A 108 6.82 -13.23 11.35
CA PRO A 108 7.75 -12.70 12.35
C PRO A 108 7.28 -11.35 12.90
N SER A 109 7.60 -11.05 14.17
CA SER A 109 7.25 -9.76 14.79
C SER A 109 7.90 -8.57 14.06
N ALA A 110 7.19 -7.45 14.01
CA ALA A 110 7.67 -6.19 13.45
C ALA A 110 8.88 -5.59 14.19
N ASP A 111 9.04 -5.93 15.48
CA ASP A 111 10.11 -5.42 16.37
C ASP A 111 11.46 -6.15 16.24
N GLN A 112 11.60 -7.08 15.30
CA GLN A 112 12.90 -7.73 15.07
C GLN A 112 13.98 -6.71 14.66
N PRO A 113 15.27 -6.98 14.98
CA PRO A 113 16.35 -6.03 14.72
C PRO A 113 16.49 -5.75 13.22
N MET A 114 16.48 -4.47 12.86
CA MET A 114 16.60 -4.05 11.48
C MET A 114 18.00 -4.33 10.92
N THR A 115 18.06 -4.79 9.67
CA THR A 115 19.31 -5.03 8.95
C THR A 115 19.50 -3.97 7.88
N LYS A 116 20.66 -3.31 7.86
CA LYS A 116 21.03 -2.38 6.77
C LYS A 116 21.17 -3.15 5.47
N LEU A 117 20.41 -2.73 4.45
CA LEU A 117 20.46 -3.37 3.14
C LEU A 117 21.71 -2.90 2.36
N PRO A 118 22.41 -3.82 1.66
CA PRO A 118 23.52 -3.45 0.82
C PRO A 118 23.02 -2.59 -0.36
N HIS A 119 23.60 -1.41 -0.54
CA HIS A 119 23.28 -0.51 -1.64
C HIS A 119 24.34 -0.57 -2.74
N LYS A 120 23.89 -0.61 -3.99
CA LYS A 120 24.70 -0.52 -5.20
C LYS A 120 24.45 0.84 -5.82
N VAL A 121 25.52 1.61 -6.00
CA VAL A 121 25.47 2.95 -6.61
C VAL A 121 25.84 2.79 -8.08
N SER A 122 24.98 3.28 -8.98
CA SER A 122 25.28 3.29 -10.41
C SER A 122 26.35 4.34 -10.75
N ALA A 123 27.22 4.05 -11.71
CA ALA A 123 28.28 4.97 -12.13
C ALA A 123 27.72 6.33 -12.63
N SER A 124 26.52 6.33 -13.22
CA SER A 124 25.82 7.54 -13.64
C SER A 124 25.41 8.43 -12.48
N LEU A 125 25.07 7.86 -11.32
CA LEU A 125 24.73 8.63 -10.12
C LEU A 125 25.99 9.30 -9.55
N ILE A 126 27.12 8.59 -9.52
CA ILE A 126 28.41 9.15 -9.06
C ILE A 126 28.78 10.37 -9.93
N GLN A 127 28.73 10.24 -11.26
CA GLN A 127 29.01 11.36 -12.17
C GLN A 127 28.03 12.53 -12.00
N ALA A 128 26.75 12.26 -11.72
CA ALA A 128 25.77 13.30 -11.46
C ALA A 128 26.05 14.05 -10.15
N LEU A 129 26.47 13.34 -9.10
CA LEU A 129 26.85 13.94 -7.81
C LEU A 129 28.12 14.78 -7.93
N GLU A 130 29.14 14.29 -8.66
CA GLU A 130 30.37 15.03 -8.96
C GLU A 130 30.06 16.34 -9.71
N LYS A 131 29.20 16.29 -10.74
CA LYS A 131 28.81 17.47 -11.52
C LYS A 131 28.05 18.50 -10.69
N LEU A 132 27.26 18.06 -9.71
CA LEU A 132 26.48 18.92 -8.84
C LEU A 132 27.25 19.39 -7.59
N GLY A 133 28.49 18.90 -7.39
CA GLY A 133 29.32 19.24 -6.23
C GLY A 133 28.72 18.77 -4.89
N LEU A 134 27.83 17.77 -4.91
CA LEU A 134 27.07 17.32 -3.74
C LEU A 134 27.86 16.41 -2.78
N ASP A 135 29.07 15.99 -3.18
CA ASP A 135 30.01 15.25 -2.32
C ASP A 135 30.83 16.17 -1.40
N ARG A 136 30.77 17.50 -1.61
CA ARG A 136 31.59 18.48 -0.86
C ARG A 136 30.97 18.98 0.44
N SER A 137 29.78 18.50 0.84
CA SER A 137 29.15 18.96 2.10
C SER A 137 29.93 18.63 3.37
N ALA A 138 30.83 17.65 3.34
CA ALA A 138 31.73 17.37 4.48
C ALA A 138 33.02 18.23 4.47
N GLU A 139 33.40 18.78 3.30
CA GLU A 139 34.58 19.64 3.14
C GLU A 139 34.24 21.14 3.24
N SER A 140 32.98 21.53 2.98
CA SER A 140 32.51 22.91 3.12
C SER A 140 32.48 23.38 4.57
N GLU A 141 32.22 22.50 5.55
CA GLU A 141 32.20 22.88 6.97
C GLU A 141 33.57 23.34 7.51
N LYS A 142 34.68 22.96 6.86
CA LYS A 142 36.04 23.36 7.28
C LYS A 142 36.63 24.55 6.49
N LYS A 143 36.06 24.92 5.34
CA LYS A 143 36.49 26.09 4.54
C LYS A 143 35.55 27.29 4.64
N GLU A 144 34.32 27.12 5.11
CA GLU A 144 33.30 28.19 5.16
C GLU A 144 33.51 29.22 6.28
N SER A 145 34.40 28.99 7.24
CA SER A 145 34.76 30.01 8.24
C SER A 145 35.69 31.11 7.69
N GLU A 146 36.38 30.87 6.58
CA GLU A 146 37.37 31.82 6.03
C GLU A 146 36.79 32.82 5.02
N ASP A 147 35.59 32.57 4.46
CA ASP A 147 35.00 33.38 3.36
C ASP A 147 33.74 34.18 3.76
N VAL A 148 33.57 34.52 5.04
CA VAL A 148 32.46 35.39 5.47
C VAL A 148 32.80 36.85 5.12
N MET A 149 32.08 37.45 4.17
CA MET A 149 32.29 38.86 3.80
C MET A 149 31.87 39.81 4.92
N HIS A 150 32.66 40.87 5.11
CA HIS A 150 32.33 41.99 5.99
C HIS A 150 30.96 42.57 5.59
N GLY A 151 30.09 42.81 6.56
CA GLY A 151 28.70 43.21 6.34
C GLY A 151 27.68 42.06 6.39
N THR A 152 28.11 40.82 6.61
CA THR A 152 27.18 39.68 6.74
C THR A 152 26.46 39.74 8.09
N ARG A 153 25.13 39.89 8.09
CA ARG A 153 24.33 39.84 9.33
C ARG A 153 24.24 38.44 9.92
N CYS A 154 24.21 38.34 11.24
CA CYS A 154 23.96 37.09 11.95
C CYS A 154 22.62 36.48 11.49
N LYS A 155 22.61 35.17 11.26
CA LYS A 155 21.44 34.39 10.84
C LYS A 155 20.65 33.81 12.01
N ASN A 156 21.15 33.94 13.24
CA ASN A 156 20.39 33.55 14.43
C ASN A 156 19.20 34.49 14.63
N THR A 157 18.04 33.92 14.94
CA THR A 157 16.77 34.61 15.17
C THR A 157 16.87 35.63 16.31
N GLY A 158 16.54 36.89 16.03
CA GLY A 158 16.62 38.00 17.00
C GLY A 158 18.01 38.62 17.15
N CYS A 159 19.06 38.08 16.50
CA CYS A 159 20.38 38.69 16.52
C CYS A 159 20.53 39.70 15.38
N LYS A 160 20.95 40.93 15.70
CA LYS A 160 21.12 42.03 14.74
C LYS A 160 22.59 42.39 14.45
N THR A 161 23.53 41.61 14.97
CA THR A 161 24.96 41.89 14.77
C THR A 161 25.38 41.64 13.34
N VAL A 162 26.37 42.40 12.90
CA VAL A 162 26.95 42.36 11.56
C VAL A 162 28.40 41.92 11.69
N TYR A 163 28.85 41.04 10.81
CA TYR A 163 30.22 40.55 10.78
C TYR A 163 31.15 41.65 10.29
N GLU A 164 32.09 42.07 11.13
CA GLU A 164 33.11 43.09 10.81
C GLU A 164 34.54 42.52 10.86
N GLY A 165 34.67 41.22 11.14
CA GLY A 165 35.95 40.50 11.21
C GLY A 165 35.96 39.43 12.29
N PRO A 166 37.10 38.74 12.52
CA PRO A 166 37.22 37.64 13.48
C PRO A 166 36.93 38.06 14.93
N ASP A 167 37.09 39.35 15.28
CA ASP A 167 36.73 39.86 16.60
C ASP A 167 35.21 39.77 16.88
N THR A 168 34.36 39.95 15.86
CA THR A 168 32.90 39.81 15.99
C THR A 168 32.46 38.35 16.17
N ASP A 169 33.30 37.37 15.87
CA ASP A 169 33.00 35.96 16.14
C ASP A 169 33.23 35.60 17.63
N MET A 170 34.08 36.37 18.32
CA MET A 170 34.30 36.24 19.76
C MET A 170 33.22 36.94 20.59
N GLU A 171 32.37 37.77 19.98
CA GLU A 171 31.24 38.39 20.66
C GLU A 171 30.13 37.38 20.97
N VAL A 172 29.39 37.66 22.04
CA VAL A 172 28.31 36.78 22.52
C VAL A 172 27.04 37.06 21.73
N CYS A 173 26.56 36.05 21.00
CA CYS A 173 25.33 36.13 20.22
C CYS A 173 24.09 35.92 21.10
N THR A 174 23.31 36.97 21.34
CA THR A 174 21.98 36.87 21.95
C THR A 174 20.93 36.56 20.89
N HIS A 175 20.28 35.39 20.99
CA HIS A 175 19.28 34.93 20.02
C HIS A 175 18.15 34.15 20.70
N HIS A 176 17.06 33.94 19.96
CA HIS A 176 15.96 33.07 20.38
C HIS A 176 16.12 31.68 19.75
N PRO A 177 16.26 30.59 20.53
CA PRO A 177 16.34 29.23 19.98
C PRO A 177 14.97 28.69 19.52
N GLY A 178 13.88 29.31 19.97
CA GLY A 178 12.51 28.92 19.67
C GLY A 178 12.01 29.46 18.32
N ALA A 179 10.85 28.96 17.91
CA ALA A 179 10.16 29.38 16.70
C ALA A 179 9.19 30.56 16.99
N PRO A 180 8.90 31.40 15.98
CA PRO A 180 7.88 32.44 16.10
C PRO A 180 6.48 31.79 16.13
N VAL A 181 5.68 32.11 17.15
CA VAL A 181 4.31 31.62 17.34
C VAL A 181 3.33 32.79 17.20
N PHE A 182 2.31 32.59 16.36
CA PHE A 182 1.24 33.55 16.13
C PHE A 182 -0.09 32.87 16.47
N HIS A 183 -0.67 33.18 17.63
CA HIS A 183 -1.94 32.59 18.08
C HIS A 183 -2.82 33.67 18.71
N GLU A 184 -4.11 33.72 18.35
CA GLU A 184 -5.11 34.62 18.94
C GLU A 184 -4.71 36.12 18.95
N GLY A 185 -3.99 36.58 17.93
CA GLY A 185 -3.52 37.97 17.83
C GLY A 185 -2.27 38.29 18.67
N TYR A 186 -1.77 37.33 19.45
CA TYR A 186 -0.47 37.42 20.12
C TYR A 186 0.64 36.85 19.25
N LYS A 187 1.80 37.50 19.33
CA LYS A 187 3.03 37.15 18.63
C LYS A 187 4.13 36.99 19.67
N TYR A 188 4.78 35.83 19.72
CA TYR A 188 5.82 35.52 20.70
C TYR A 188 6.78 34.45 20.21
N TRP A 189 7.94 34.32 20.86
CA TRP A 189 8.87 33.22 20.63
C TRP A 189 8.60 32.08 21.60
N SER A 190 8.54 30.83 21.12
CA SER A 190 8.29 29.65 21.99
C SER A 190 9.32 29.46 23.11
N CYS A 191 10.54 29.96 22.94
CA CYS A 191 11.60 29.89 23.96
C CYS A 191 11.35 30.69 25.24
N CYS A 192 10.48 31.69 25.14
CA CYS A 192 10.53 32.87 26.00
C CYS A 192 9.14 33.35 26.38
N CYS A 193 8.16 33.04 25.53
CA CYS A 193 6.75 33.30 25.72
C CYS A 193 6.42 34.76 26.04
N ILE A 194 7.27 35.70 25.60
CA ILE A 194 7.04 37.14 25.74
C ILE A 194 5.98 37.54 24.71
N LYS A 195 4.73 37.66 25.17
CA LYS A 195 3.57 37.97 24.34
C LYS A 195 3.56 39.44 23.94
N THR A 196 3.49 39.69 22.64
CA THR A 196 3.30 41.04 22.07
C THR A 196 2.16 41.02 21.05
N THR A 197 1.36 42.07 21.02
CA THR A 197 0.30 42.25 20.01
C THR A 197 0.84 42.95 18.76
N ASP A 198 1.80 43.87 18.95
CA ASP A 198 2.48 44.61 17.88
C ASP A 198 3.59 43.77 17.20
N PHE A 199 3.66 43.85 15.87
CA PHE A 199 4.63 43.07 15.08
C PHE A 199 6.06 43.63 15.14
N ASN A 200 6.23 44.95 15.20
CA ASN A 200 7.54 45.56 15.37
C ASN A 200 8.08 45.29 16.77
N ALA A 201 7.21 45.37 17.79
CA ALA A 201 7.59 44.99 19.15
C ALA A 201 8.07 43.54 19.24
N PHE A 202 7.47 42.62 18.47
CA PHE A 202 7.89 41.22 18.35
C PHE A 202 9.30 41.07 17.71
N LEU A 203 9.56 41.78 16.60
CA LEU A 203 10.85 41.74 15.91
C LEU A 203 12.00 42.38 16.72
N ASP A 204 11.67 43.34 17.59
CA ASP A 204 12.63 44.02 18.46
C ASP A 204 12.89 43.31 19.78
N GLN A 205 12.21 42.19 20.06
CA GLN A 205 12.49 41.38 21.24
C GLN A 205 13.95 40.90 21.22
N LYS A 206 14.65 41.13 22.33
CA LYS A 206 16.04 40.66 22.50
C LYS A 206 16.06 39.16 22.72
N GLY A 207 17.03 38.49 22.09
CA GLY A 207 17.28 37.06 22.27
C GLY A 207 17.40 36.65 23.75
N CYS A 208 16.84 35.49 24.11
CA CYS A 208 16.88 34.97 25.47
C CYS A 208 18.11 34.12 25.79
N THR A 209 18.78 33.59 24.77
CA THR A 209 19.88 32.65 24.90
C THR A 209 21.14 33.25 24.32
N THR A 210 22.25 33.12 25.04
CA THR A 210 23.57 33.50 24.58
C THR A 210 24.27 32.31 23.91
N GLY A 211 24.95 32.55 22.79
CA GLY A 211 25.66 31.52 22.03
C GLY A 211 26.69 32.14 21.09
N LYS A 212 27.14 31.36 20.11
CA LYS A 212 28.03 31.84 19.04
C LYS A 212 27.23 32.42 17.87
N HIS A 213 27.79 33.42 17.22
CA HIS A 213 27.19 33.95 15.99
C HIS A 213 27.18 32.88 14.90
N ARG A 214 26.15 32.91 14.06
CA ARG A 214 26.06 32.07 12.87
C ARG A 214 25.92 32.98 11.66
N TRP A 215 26.92 32.97 10.80
CA TRP A 215 26.97 33.84 9.62
C TRP A 215 26.40 33.15 8.37
N VAL A 216 26.46 31.81 8.33
CA VAL A 216 25.93 30.99 7.25
C VAL A 216 24.52 30.50 7.60
N ALA A 217 23.58 30.55 6.65
CA ALA A 217 22.24 30.04 6.88
C ALA A 217 22.31 28.53 7.20
N LYS A 218 21.52 28.06 8.18
CA LYS A 218 21.29 26.62 8.32
C LYS A 218 20.67 26.15 7.00
N LEU A 219 21.33 25.18 6.36
CA LEU A 219 20.67 24.31 5.39
C LEU A 219 19.70 23.44 6.18
N ASP A 220 18.56 24.01 6.59
CA ASP A 220 17.49 23.25 7.21
C ASP A 220 16.99 22.27 6.15
N LYS A 221 17.46 21.03 6.27
CA LYS A 221 17.10 19.94 5.37
C LYS A 221 15.61 19.69 5.55
N LYS A 222 14.80 20.18 4.61
CA LYS A 222 13.35 20.06 4.68
C LYS A 222 12.97 18.58 4.63
N LYS A 223 12.17 18.12 5.60
CA LYS A 223 11.49 16.82 5.50
C LYS A 223 10.48 16.93 4.36
N VAL A 224 10.56 16.03 3.39
CA VAL A 224 9.66 16.01 2.24
C VAL A 224 9.10 14.61 2.04
N ALA A 225 7.87 14.51 1.55
CA ALA A 225 7.31 13.26 1.07
C ALA A 225 7.74 13.01 -0.38
N CYS A 226 8.24 11.82 -0.69
CA CYS A 226 8.58 11.39 -2.04
C CYS A 226 7.47 10.51 -2.62
N ARG A 227 7.24 10.65 -3.94
CA ARG A 227 6.48 9.67 -4.70
C ARG A 227 7.22 8.33 -4.64
N HIS A 228 6.47 7.26 -4.43
CA HIS A 228 6.96 5.91 -4.52
C HIS A 228 6.00 5.04 -5.32
N ASP A 229 6.52 3.98 -5.90
CA ASP A 229 5.79 2.98 -6.68
C ASP A 229 6.31 1.60 -6.26
N TRP A 230 5.52 0.56 -6.49
CA TRP A 230 5.93 -0.80 -6.20
C TRP A 230 5.41 -1.74 -7.28
N HIS A 231 6.23 -2.72 -7.61
CA HIS A 231 5.83 -3.82 -8.46
C HIS A 231 6.38 -5.12 -7.89
N GLN A 232 5.82 -6.24 -8.32
CA GLN A 232 6.23 -7.55 -7.84
C GLN A 232 6.47 -8.50 -8.99
N THR A 233 7.38 -9.42 -8.76
CA THR A 233 7.57 -10.63 -9.53
C THR A 233 7.13 -11.81 -8.66
N ALA A 234 7.20 -13.05 -9.18
CA ALA A 234 6.83 -14.24 -8.43
C ALA A 234 7.53 -14.31 -7.05
N ASN A 235 8.82 -13.92 -7.01
CA ASN A 235 9.64 -14.13 -5.83
C ASN A 235 10.28 -12.84 -5.26
N THR A 236 10.13 -11.70 -5.93
CA THR A 236 10.71 -10.42 -5.49
C THR A 236 9.64 -9.35 -5.46
N VAL A 237 9.80 -8.38 -4.57
CA VAL A 237 9.05 -7.12 -4.55
C VAL A 237 10.06 -6.01 -4.79
N VAL A 238 9.74 -5.06 -5.66
CA VAL A 238 10.61 -3.91 -5.93
C VAL A 238 9.85 -2.66 -5.54
N VAL A 239 10.41 -1.89 -4.60
CA VAL A 239 9.89 -0.59 -4.16
C VAL A 239 10.77 0.49 -4.77
N THR A 240 10.17 1.36 -5.55
CA THR A 240 10.86 2.46 -6.25
C THR A 240 10.51 3.78 -5.58
N ILE A 241 11.50 4.50 -5.05
CA ILE A 241 11.34 5.83 -4.46
C ILE A 241 11.94 6.87 -5.42
N TYR A 242 11.14 7.84 -5.84
CA TYR A 242 11.58 8.88 -6.77
C TYR A 242 12.26 10.01 -6.01
N ALA A 243 13.58 9.89 -5.85
CA ALA A 243 14.46 10.89 -5.26
C ALA A 243 15.65 11.13 -6.21
N LYS A 244 15.71 12.33 -6.81
CA LYS A 244 16.76 12.70 -7.77
C LYS A 244 18.06 12.99 -7.04
N ASN A 245 19.18 12.48 -7.56
CA ASN A 245 20.53 12.75 -7.06
C ASN A 245 20.67 12.45 -5.55
N SER A 246 20.21 11.27 -5.15
CA SER A 246 20.30 10.81 -3.75
C SER A 246 21.77 10.55 -3.38
N ASN A 247 22.21 11.09 -2.22
CA ASN A 247 23.59 10.93 -1.77
C ASN A 247 23.74 9.58 -1.02
N PRO A 248 24.60 8.66 -1.48
CA PRO A 248 24.74 7.33 -0.90
C PRO A 248 25.25 7.33 0.54
N ASP A 249 26.13 8.27 0.92
CA ASP A 249 26.73 8.32 2.26
C ASP A 249 25.73 8.74 3.35
N PHE A 250 24.72 9.53 2.95
CA PHE A 250 23.68 10.02 3.84
C PHE A 250 22.34 9.27 3.70
N CYS A 251 22.31 8.19 2.93
CA CYS A 251 21.13 7.32 2.82
C CYS A 251 21.29 6.09 3.71
N SER A 252 20.31 5.86 4.61
CA SER A 252 20.21 4.62 5.39
C SER A 252 18.91 3.92 5.04
N ILE A 253 19.01 2.68 4.57
CA ILE A 253 17.85 1.83 4.24
C ILE A 253 17.99 0.56 5.05
N GLU A 254 17.05 0.38 5.97
CA GLU A 254 17.06 -0.67 6.98
C GLU A 254 15.79 -1.49 6.82
N ALA A 255 15.92 -2.82 6.85
CA ALA A 255 14.79 -3.71 6.65
C ALA A 255 14.80 -4.86 7.65
N ASN A 256 13.61 -5.21 8.08
CA ASN A 256 13.23 -6.37 8.87
C ASN A 256 12.35 -7.29 7.99
N PRO A 257 12.07 -8.56 8.34
CA PRO A 257 11.20 -9.41 7.53
C PRO A 257 9.80 -8.86 7.25
N THR A 258 9.32 -7.88 8.02
CA THR A 258 7.98 -7.29 7.88
C THR A 258 7.98 -5.76 7.75
N VAL A 259 9.10 -5.08 7.98
CA VAL A 259 9.19 -3.61 8.02
C VAL A 259 10.37 -3.11 7.20
N LEU A 260 10.21 -2.01 6.48
CA LEU A 260 11.29 -1.30 5.78
C LEU A 260 11.30 0.16 6.19
N VAL A 261 12.43 0.63 6.71
CA VAL A 261 12.67 2.02 7.06
C VAL A 261 13.62 2.63 6.04
N CYS A 262 13.15 3.70 5.39
CA CYS A 262 13.91 4.43 4.39
C CYS A 262 14.22 5.84 4.89
N GLN A 263 15.51 6.15 5.03
CA GLN A 263 16.02 7.50 5.22
C GLN A 263 16.90 7.87 4.02
N ILE A 264 16.39 8.74 3.14
CA ILE A 264 17.04 9.13 1.89
C ILE A 264 17.30 10.64 1.90
N GLN A 265 18.56 11.05 1.71
CA GLN A 265 18.94 12.45 1.57
C GLN A 265 19.27 12.78 0.12
N PHE A 266 18.66 13.83 -0.41
CA PHE A 266 18.85 14.27 -1.80
C PHE A 266 18.68 15.79 -1.91
N GLU A 267 19.55 16.49 -2.66
CA GLU A 267 19.42 17.94 -2.96
C GLU A 267 18.96 18.82 -1.76
N ASN A 268 19.54 18.62 -0.58
CA ASN A 268 19.21 19.29 0.70
C ASN A 268 17.81 18.99 1.29
N LYS A 269 17.19 17.89 0.88
CA LYS A 269 15.92 17.36 1.42
C LYS A 269 16.16 16.01 2.07
N ILE A 270 15.33 15.68 3.07
CA ILE A 270 15.33 14.38 3.72
C ILE A 270 13.96 13.75 3.54
N PHE A 271 13.94 12.53 3.01
CA PHE A 271 12.77 11.65 3.00
C PHE A 271 12.95 10.60 4.09
N LYS A 272 11.99 10.52 5.01
CA LYS A 272 11.88 9.46 6.03
C LYS A 272 10.52 8.80 5.87
N ARG A 273 10.50 7.49 5.73
CA ARG A 273 9.25 6.71 5.68
C ARG A 273 9.49 5.27 6.11
N GLU A 274 8.48 4.70 6.75
CA GLU A 274 8.42 3.30 7.15
C GLU A 274 7.32 2.59 6.36
N PHE A 275 7.60 1.39 5.87
CA PHE A 275 6.68 0.54 5.13
C PHE A 275 6.46 -0.76 5.91
N HIS A 276 5.21 -1.05 6.25
CA HIS A 276 4.82 -2.26 6.96
C HIS A 276 4.26 -3.26 5.97
N PHE A 277 5.05 -4.25 5.56
CA PHE A 277 4.73 -5.11 4.42
C PHE A 277 3.55 -6.04 4.69
N TRP A 278 2.73 -6.32 3.69
CA TRP A 278 1.67 -7.34 3.80
C TRP A 278 2.25 -8.77 3.94
N GLY A 279 3.40 -9.04 3.33
CA GLY A 279 4.06 -10.35 3.39
C GLY A 279 5.42 -10.32 4.10
N VAL A 280 6.06 -11.48 4.15
CA VAL A 280 7.38 -11.66 4.78
C VAL A 280 8.48 -11.61 3.71
N ILE A 281 9.52 -10.82 3.98
CA ILE A 281 10.72 -10.70 3.16
C ILE A 281 11.94 -11.34 3.84
N ASP A 282 12.97 -11.65 3.06
CA ASP A 282 14.30 -12.01 3.55
C ASP A 282 15.26 -10.81 3.36
N PRO A 283 15.60 -10.07 4.44
CA PRO A 283 16.51 -8.93 4.36
C PRO A 283 17.89 -9.29 3.81
N LYS A 284 18.38 -10.53 4.01
CA LYS A 284 19.75 -10.92 3.63
C LYS A 284 19.94 -11.02 2.12
N GLN A 285 18.89 -11.38 1.40
CA GLN A 285 18.89 -11.49 -0.06
C GLN A 285 18.30 -10.25 -0.74
N SER A 286 18.00 -9.22 0.03
CA SER A 286 17.45 -7.96 -0.46
C SER A 286 18.59 -6.98 -0.75
N SER A 287 18.41 -6.10 -1.74
CA SER A 287 19.44 -5.16 -2.18
C SER A 287 18.84 -3.85 -2.65
N VAL A 288 19.57 -2.75 -2.48
CA VAL A 288 19.19 -1.42 -2.95
C VAL A 288 20.03 -1.06 -4.18
N ASN A 289 19.40 -0.46 -5.18
CA ASN A 289 20.03 0.10 -6.36
C ASN A 289 19.75 1.61 -6.44
N MET A 290 20.79 2.43 -6.46
CA MET A 290 20.69 3.88 -6.50
C MET A 290 21.05 4.40 -7.89
N VAL A 291 20.09 5.06 -8.54
CA VAL A 291 20.23 5.69 -9.86
C VAL A 291 19.95 7.19 -9.77
N PRO A 292 20.40 8.01 -10.75
CA PRO A 292 20.24 9.47 -10.70
C PRO A 292 18.79 9.95 -10.51
N SER A 293 17.83 9.19 -11.02
CA SER A 293 16.41 9.57 -11.02
C SER A 293 15.60 8.99 -9.86
N LYS A 294 16.07 7.91 -9.23
CA LYS A 294 15.29 7.10 -8.28
C LYS A 294 16.17 6.14 -7.47
N VAL A 295 15.62 5.66 -6.35
CA VAL A 295 16.20 4.59 -5.54
C VAL A 295 15.29 3.38 -5.65
N GLU A 296 15.81 2.25 -6.12
CA GLU A 296 15.08 0.99 -6.28
C GLU A 296 15.50 0.02 -5.18
N ILE A 297 14.54 -0.47 -4.41
CA ILE A 297 14.76 -1.40 -3.31
C ILE A 297 14.18 -2.74 -3.74
N THR A 298 15.05 -3.69 -4.06
CA THR A 298 14.66 -5.05 -4.45
C THR A 298 14.66 -5.94 -3.22
N LEU A 299 13.47 -6.36 -2.83
CA LEU A 299 13.20 -7.19 -1.65
C LEU A 299 12.93 -8.63 -2.08
N ARG A 300 13.58 -9.57 -1.40
CA ARG A 300 13.35 -11.01 -1.59
C ARG A 300 12.12 -11.43 -0.81
N LYS A 301 11.10 -12.01 -1.45
CA LYS A 301 9.99 -12.63 -0.73
C LYS A 301 10.47 -13.93 -0.07
N ALA A 302 10.09 -14.15 1.19
CA ALA A 302 10.35 -15.42 1.88
C ALA A 302 9.49 -16.56 1.29
N ASN A 303 8.28 -16.24 0.86
CA ASN A 303 7.35 -17.18 0.24
C ASN A 303 6.96 -16.71 -1.17
N GLN A 304 6.85 -17.64 -2.12
CA GLN A 304 6.43 -17.38 -3.50
C GLN A 304 4.91 -17.14 -3.57
N VAL A 305 4.47 -16.03 -2.97
CA VAL A 305 3.07 -15.62 -2.88
C VAL A 305 2.91 -14.25 -3.54
N SER A 306 1.82 -14.08 -4.28
CA SER A 306 1.42 -12.79 -4.84
C SER A 306 0.84 -11.90 -3.74
N TRP A 307 1.32 -10.67 -3.65
CA TRP A 307 0.86 -9.70 -2.66
C TRP A 307 -0.26 -8.87 -3.27
N GLY A 308 -1.45 -8.85 -2.66
CA GLY A 308 -2.56 -8.01 -3.12
C GLY A 308 -2.32 -6.52 -2.85
N LYS A 309 -1.56 -6.21 -1.80
CA LYS A 309 -1.17 -4.86 -1.38
C LYS A 309 0.29 -4.88 -0.90
N LEU A 310 0.97 -3.74 -0.98
CA LEU A 310 2.32 -3.60 -0.44
C LEU A 310 2.29 -3.55 1.09
N GLU A 311 1.42 -2.71 1.64
CA GLU A 311 1.31 -2.45 3.08
C GLU A 311 0.17 -3.27 3.72
N ASP A 312 0.36 -3.70 4.96
CA ASP A 312 -0.65 -4.44 5.74
C ASP A 312 -1.80 -3.50 6.16
N PRO A 313 -3.06 -3.75 5.73
CA PRO A 313 -4.21 -2.91 6.09
C PRO A 313 -4.50 -2.87 7.60
N ASN A 314 -4.04 -3.88 8.35
CA ASN A 314 -4.28 -3.98 9.78
C ASN A 314 -3.22 -3.24 10.61
N TYR A 315 -2.18 -2.70 9.97
CA TYR A 315 -1.19 -1.88 10.65
C TYR A 315 -1.74 -0.46 10.82
N THR A 316 -2.10 -0.13 12.06
CA THR A 316 -2.32 1.26 12.47
C THR A 316 -0.99 1.78 12.98
N PRO A 317 -0.39 2.83 12.40
CA PRO A 317 0.85 3.39 12.93
C PRO A 317 0.62 3.82 14.38
N GLU A 318 1.46 3.32 15.28
CA GLU A 318 1.56 3.88 16.63
C GLU A 318 1.87 5.38 16.46
N PRO A 319 1.10 6.29 17.11
CA PRO A 319 1.38 7.72 16.99
C PRO A 319 2.82 7.95 17.42
N GLU A 320 3.61 8.61 16.57
CA GLU A 320 4.96 9.06 16.94
C GLU A 320 4.87 9.73 18.33
N PRO A 321 5.81 9.48 19.26
CA PRO A 321 5.84 10.19 20.52
C PRO A 321 5.88 11.68 20.19
N VAL A 322 4.75 12.34 20.42
CA VAL A 322 4.67 13.79 20.43
C VAL A 322 5.68 14.25 21.46
N ASP A 323 6.66 15.04 21.04
CA ASP A 323 7.43 15.85 21.98
C ASP A 323 6.42 16.54 22.91
N ASP A 324 6.60 16.31 24.21
CA ASP A 324 5.82 16.86 25.33
C ASP A 324 5.83 18.40 25.29
N ASP A 325 4.97 19.00 24.46
CA ASP A 325 4.75 20.45 24.46
C ASP A 325 3.35 20.88 23.99
N VAL A 326 2.35 19.97 24.01
CA VAL A 326 0.94 20.36 23.84
C VAL A 326 0.02 19.51 24.71
N VAL A 327 -0.15 19.92 25.96
CA VAL A 327 -1.35 19.69 26.79
C VAL A 327 -1.92 21.09 26.95
N ASN A 328 -3.15 21.48 26.58
CA ASN A 328 -4.45 20.84 26.70
C ASN A 328 -5.44 21.81 26.03
N ASP A 329 -6.30 21.37 25.11
CA ASP A 329 -7.73 21.71 25.14
C ASP A 329 -8.48 20.92 24.05
N ASN A 330 -9.19 19.87 24.47
CA ASN A 330 -10.54 19.60 24.00
C ASN A 330 -11.10 18.40 24.76
N GLN A 331 -11.71 18.72 25.90
CA GLN A 331 -12.65 17.84 26.55
C GLN A 331 -14.03 18.20 26.00
N GLU A 332 -14.57 17.41 25.07
CA GLU A 332 -16.03 17.38 24.90
C GLU A 332 -16.51 15.95 24.61
N SER A 333 -17.01 15.37 25.70
CA SER A 333 -18.03 14.32 25.84
C SER A 333 -18.47 13.53 24.61
N GLN A 334 -18.24 12.22 24.74
CA GLN A 334 -19.10 11.13 24.29
C GLN A 334 -20.56 11.55 24.02
N GLN A 335 -21.02 11.34 22.79
CA GLN A 335 -22.44 11.12 22.53
C GLN A 335 -22.66 9.63 22.16
N PRO A 336 -23.74 9.02 22.68
CA PRO A 336 -23.94 7.58 22.56
C PRO A 336 -24.46 7.20 21.19
N ASP A 337 -23.95 6.05 20.77
CA ASP A 337 -24.49 5.12 19.79
C ASP A 337 -26.02 5.00 19.85
N TRP A 338 -26.68 5.37 18.75
CA TRP A 338 -28.05 4.97 18.44
C TRP A 338 -28.08 4.51 16.99
N ASP A 339 -27.76 3.23 16.79
CA ASP A 339 -28.26 2.43 15.68
C ASP A 339 -29.78 2.65 15.53
N ILE A 340 -30.19 3.32 14.46
CA ILE A 340 -31.56 3.27 13.96
C ILE A 340 -31.53 2.30 12.78
N ALA A 341 -32.18 1.16 12.96
CA ALA A 341 -32.33 0.12 11.94
C ALA A 341 -33.06 0.66 10.70
N ASP A 342 -32.63 0.19 9.53
CA ASP A 342 -33.39 0.23 8.27
C ASP A 342 -34.73 -0.50 8.48
N ASP A 343 -35.80 0.25 8.76
CA ASP A 343 -37.19 -0.11 8.41
C ASP A 343 -38.11 1.12 8.60
N ASP A 344 -39.00 1.34 7.61
CA ASP A 344 -40.04 2.37 7.49
C ASP A 344 -39.64 3.80 7.04
N ILE A 345 -39.12 3.92 5.81
CA ILE A 345 -39.39 5.12 4.98
C ILE A 345 -40.73 4.90 4.26
N SER A 346 -41.82 5.31 4.91
CA SER A 346 -43.11 5.54 4.27
C SER A 346 -43.14 6.98 3.74
N ASP A 347 -43.25 7.12 2.42
CA ASP A 347 -43.62 8.37 1.74
C ASP A 347 -44.85 9.01 2.39
N SER A 348 -44.75 10.26 2.85
CA SER A 348 -45.87 11.18 2.99
C SER A 348 -45.39 12.63 3.02
N ASP A 349 -45.66 13.32 1.92
CA ASP A 349 -45.76 14.77 1.78
C ASP A 349 -46.72 15.33 2.84
N GLU A 350 -46.24 16.15 3.78
CA GLU A 350 -47.13 17.08 4.48
C GLU A 350 -46.43 18.33 5.01
N GLU A 351 -46.72 19.42 4.31
CA GLU A 351 -46.51 20.83 4.61
C GLU A 351 -47.16 21.23 5.94
N TRP A 352 -46.38 21.61 6.96
CA TRP A 352 -46.90 22.45 8.06
C TRP A 352 -45.86 23.46 8.55
N ALA A 353 -46.09 24.71 8.17
CA ALA A 353 -45.61 25.90 8.87
C ALA A 353 -46.15 25.94 10.31
N TYR A 354 -45.36 26.41 11.28
CA TYR A 354 -45.78 27.34 12.33
C TYR A 354 -44.58 27.85 13.15
N ASP A 355 -44.43 29.17 13.19
CA ASP A 355 -43.64 29.93 14.15
C ASP A 355 -44.12 29.66 15.59
N THR A 356 -43.18 29.45 16.52
CA THR A 356 -43.37 29.85 17.93
C THR A 356 -42.10 30.50 18.48
N PRO A 357 -42.18 31.73 19.01
CA PRO A 357 -41.03 32.46 19.54
C PRO A 357 -40.95 32.29 21.05
N GLN A 358 -39.89 31.64 21.56
CA GLN A 358 -39.43 31.80 22.94
C GLN A 358 -38.11 31.04 23.20
N ASN A 359 -36.98 31.65 22.83
CA ASN A 359 -35.91 31.83 23.81
C ASN A 359 -34.90 32.89 23.32
N LYS A 360 -34.93 34.05 23.98
CA LYS A 360 -34.00 35.15 23.74
C LYS A 360 -32.81 34.95 24.68
N SER A 361 -31.79 34.23 24.25
CA SER A 361 -30.44 34.32 24.83
C SER A 361 -29.51 34.97 23.81
N GLN A 362 -28.89 36.06 24.25
CA GLN A 362 -28.06 36.95 23.46
C GLN A 362 -26.89 36.22 22.80
N GLY A 363 -26.89 36.21 21.48
CA GLY A 363 -25.74 35.90 20.63
C GLY A 363 -25.93 36.66 19.33
N GLY A 364 -25.65 37.97 19.34
CA GLY A 364 -25.61 38.73 18.10
C GLY A 364 -24.40 38.27 17.29
N GLU A 365 -24.60 37.35 16.34
CA GLU A 365 -23.59 37.06 15.34
C GLU A 365 -23.22 38.36 14.63
N SER A 366 -21.92 38.65 14.56
CA SER A 366 -21.47 39.87 13.90
C SER A 366 -21.87 39.81 12.43
N GLU A 367 -22.20 40.96 11.83
CA GLU A 367 -22.55 41.06 10.40
C GLU A 367 -21.44 40.48 9.49
N GLU A 368 -20.20 40.44 10.01
CA GLU A 368 -19.04 39.84 9.38
C GLU A 368 -19.07 38.29 9.41
N GLN A 369 -19.53 37.66 10.49
CA GLN A 369 -19.69 36.20 10.57
C GLN A 369 -20.78 35.71 9.61
N ARG A 370 -21.88 36.45 9.49
CA ARG A 370 -22.97 36.12 8.55
C ARG A 370 -22.50 36.20 7.10
N LYS A 371 -21.77 37.26 6.73
CA LYS A 371 -21.17 37.38 5.40
C LYS A 371 -20.18 36.26 5.08
N ARG A 372 -19.34 35.87 6.05
CA ARG A 372 -18.40 34.75 5.85
C ARG A 372 -19.12 33.42 5.63
N ARG A 373 -20.23 33.18 6.34
CA ARG A 373 -21.03 31.96 6.15
C ARG A 373 -21.70 31.93 4.79
N GLU A 374 -22.30 33.05 4.36
CA GLU A 374 -22.91 33.18 3.03
C GLU A 374 -21.86 33.02 1.91
N GLU A 375 -20.67 33.60 2.07
CA GLU A 375 -19.56 33.40 1.12
C GLU A 375 -19.10 31.94 1.07
N GLN A 376 -19.05 31.26 2.21
CA GLN A 376 -18.65 29.86 2.31
C GLN A 376 -19.70 28.91 1.69
N GLU A 377 -20.99 29.21 1.86
CA GLU A 377 -22.09 28.49 1.21
C GLU A 377 -22.08 28.67 -0.30
N VAL A 378 -21.84 29.90 -0.79
CA VAL A 378 -21.69 30.16 -2.24
C VAL A 378 -20.46 29.45 -2.82
N GLN A 379 -19.35 29.39 -2.09
CA GLN A 379 -18.17 28.63 -2.53
C GLN A 379 -18.44 27.13 -2.58
N ASN A 380 -19.18 26.59 -1.61
CA ASN A 380 -19.55 25.18 -1.57
C ASN A 380 -20.50 24.80 -2.71
N LEU A 381 -21.47 25.67 -3.04
CA LEU A 381 -22.36 25.50 -4.19
C LEU A 381 -21.58 25.48 -5.51
N LYS A 382 -20.66 26.43 -5.70
CA LYS A 382 -19.80 26.46 -6.90
C LYS A 382 -18.91 25.22 -7.02
N ARG A 383 -18.40 24.68 -5.91
CA ARG A 383 -17.63 23.42 -5.93
C ARG A 383 -18.48 22.23 -6.36
N LYS A 384 -19.73 22.14 -5.86
CA LYS A 384 -20.66 21.08 -6.24
C LYS A 384 -21.03 21.15 -7.72
N GLU A 385 -21.27 22.34 -8.25
CA GLU A 385 -21.55 22.54 -9.68
C GLU A 385 -20.39 22.07 -10.56
N VAL A 386 -19.15 22.43 -10.21
CA VAL A 386 -17.94 21.99 -10.93
C VAL A 386 -17.74 20.47 -10.84
N GLU A 387 -18.04 19.86 -9.69
CA GLU A 387 -17.95 18.41 -9.50
C GLU A 387 -19.00 17.66 -10.35
N GLU A 388 -20.23 18.17 -10.40
CA GLU A 388 -21.27 17.61 -11.27
C GLU A 388 -20.93 17.76 -12.76
N GLU A 389 -20.37 18.90 -13.17
CA GLU A 389 -19.94 19.13 -14.55
C GLU A 389 -18.79 18.16 -14.94
N MET A 390 -17.81 17.99 -14.06
CA MET A 390 -16.70 17.05 -14.27
C MET A 390 -17.21 15.60 -14.36
N LYS A 391 -18.21 15.23 -13.55
CA LYS A 391 -18.84 13.91 -13.59
C LYS A 391 -19.61 13.67 -14.90
N ARG A 392 -20.29 14.70 -15.43
CA ARG A 392 -20.96 14.63 -16.74
C ARG A 392 -19.97 14.44 -17.88
N LEU A 393 -18.88 15.22 -17.90
CA LEU A 393 -17.81 15.10 -18.91
C LEU A 393 -17.16 13.71 -18.88
N MET A 394 -16.92 13.15 -17.68
CA MET A 394 -16.36 11.81 -17.54
C MET A 394 -17.30 10.72 -18.06
N GLN A 395 -18.61 10.85 -17.83
CA GLN A 395 -19.62 9.94 -18.39
C GLN A 395 -19.71 10.05 -19.91
N GLU A 396 -19.60 11.25 -20.47
CA GLU A 396 -19.61 11.48 -21.91
C GLU A 396 -18.38 10.88 -22.59
N GLN A 397 -17.18 11.06 -22.02
CA GLN A 397 -15.97 10.40 -22.49
C GLN A 397 -16.11 8.87 -22.49
N LYS A 398 -16.65 8.30 -21.41
CA LYS A 398 -16.85 6.86 -21.31
C LYS A 398 -17.82 6.33 -22.38
N ARG A 399 -18.89 7.07 -22.68
CA ARG A 399 -19.82 6.73 -23.76
C ARG A 399 -19.17 6.82 -25.14
N ALA A 400 -18.36 7.86 -25.37
CA ALA A 400 -17.63 8.02 -26.62
C ALA A 400 -16.59 6.89 -26.84
N GLU A 401 -15.90 6.49 -25.77
CA GLU A 401 -14.96 5.36 -25.80
C GLU A 401 -15.68 4.03 -26.09
N GLU A 402 -16.83 3.79 -25.48
CA GLU A 402 -17.64 2.60 -25.75
C GLU A 402 -18.15 2.57 -27.20
N GLN A 403 -18.59 3.71 -27.74
CA GLN A 403 -18.98 3.82 -29.15
C GLN A 403 -17.82 3.56 -30.10
N ARG A 404 -16.62 4.09 -29.80
CA ARG A 404 -15.41 3.79 -30.58
C ARG A 404 -15.06 2.31 -30.55
N ARG A 405 -15.18 1.67 -29.38
CA ARG A 405 -14.93 0.23 -29.24
C ARG A 405 -15.92 -0.60 -30.07
N LYS A 406 -17.22 -0.24 -30.06
CA LYS A 406 -18.24 -0.92 -30.88
C LYS A 406 -17.98 -0.75 -32.38
N LEU A 407 -17.55 0.43 -32.82
CA LEU A 407 -17.21 0.67 -34.23
C LEU A 407 -15.98 -0.14 -34.66
N GLU A 408 -14.98 -0.26 -33.78
CA GLU A 408 -13.79 -1.08 -34.04
C GLU A 408 -14.10 -2.58 -34.08
N GLU A 409 -15.04 -3.03 -33.24
CA GLU A 409 -15.55 -4.40 -33.25
C GLU A 409 -16.34 -4.71 -34.53
N GLN A 410 -17.22 -3.81 -34.98
CA GLN A 410 -17.92 -3.93 -36.26
C GLN A 410 -16.96 -3.97 -37.44
N ARG A 411 -15.94 -3.11 -37.46
CA ARG A 411 -14.93 -3.14 -38.54
C ARG A 411 -14.18 -4.48 -38.57
N ARG A 412 -13.92 -5.07 -37.40
CA ARG A 412 -13.27 -6.38 -37.30
C ARG A 412 -14.17 -7.51 -37.80
N GLU A 413 -15.48 -7.43 -37.54
CA GLU A 413 -16.47 -8.39 -38.06
C GLU A 413 -16.60 -8.30 -39.58
N GLU A 414 -16.67 -7.08 -40.15
CA GLU A 414 -16.70 -6.86 -41.61
C GLU A 414 -15.43 -7.36 -42.30
N GLU A 415 -14.24 -7.17 -41.70
CA GLU A 415 -12.97 -7.73 -42.20
C GLU A 415 -12.95 -9.26 -42.15
N GLN A 416 -13.70 -9.87 -41.23
CA GLN A 416 -13.76 -11.32 -41.04
C GLN A 416 -14.77 -11.98 -42.01
N GLU A 417 -15.92 -11.33 -42.27
CA GLU A 417 -16.90 -11.78 -43.27
C GLU A 417 -16.40 -11.59 -44.72
N GLY A 418 -15.57 -10.58 -44.98
CA GLY A 418 -14.98 -10.34 -46.31
C GLY A 418 -14.00 -11.41 -46.80
N TYR A 419 -13.63 -12.38 -45.96
CA TYR A 419 -12.69 -13.45 -46.29
C TYR A 419 -13.38 -14.79 -46.62
N GLU A 420 -14.69 -14.92 -46.39
CA GLU A 420 -15.44 -16.18 -46.62
C GLU A 420 -16.02 -16.32 -48.04
N ASP A 421 -16.00 -15.28 -48.88
CA ASP A 421 -16.64 -15.28 -50.21
C ASP A 421 -15.64 -15.34 -51.39
N MET A 422 -14.48 -16.00 -51.18
CA MET A 422 -13.52 -16.27 -52.25
C MET A 422 -13.69 -17.72 -52.74
N PRO A 423 -14.17 -17.97 -53.98
CA PRO A 423 -14.35 -19.33 -54.48
C PRO A 423 -13.00 -20.03 -54.64
N ASP A 424 -12.88 -21.23 -54.06
CA ASP A 424 -11.74 -22.13 -54.19
C ASP A 424 -11.42 -22.37 -55.68
N LEU A 425 -10.26 -21.89 -56.11
CA LEU A 425 -9.68 -22.24 -57.40
C LEU A 425 -9.04 -23.62 -57.27
N GLU A 426 -9.71 -24.64 -57.80
CA GLU A 426 -9.17 -25.98 -57.99
C GLU A 426 -7.90 -25.92 -58.86
N ASP A 427 -6.77 -26.31 -58.27
CA ASP A 427 -5.48 -26.48 -58.93
C ASP A 427 -5.56 -27.62 -59.97
N GLN A 428 -5.59 -27.27 -61.25
CA GLN A 428 -5.25 -28.20 -62.33
C GLN A 428 -3.74 -28.20 -62.55
N GLU A 429 -3.06 -29.18 -61.95
CA GLU A 429 -1.71 -29.59 -62.35
C GLU A 429 -1.76 -30.19 -63.77
N ALA A 430 -1.25 -29.45 -64.75
CA ALA A 430 -0.96 -29.97 -66.07
C ALA A 430 0.52 -30.35 -66.15
N ASP A 431 0.76 -31.66 -66.19
CA ASP A 431 2.02 -32.31 -66.52
C ASP A 431 2.68 -31.68 -67.76
N VAL A 432 3.98 -31.41 -67.65
CA VAL A 432 4.86 -31.18 -68.80
C VAL A 432 6.04 -32.14 -68.68
N GLU A 433 5.99 -33.21 -69.49
CA GLU A 433 7.16 -33.94 -70.01
C GLU A 433 7.40 -33.53 -71.47
#